data_AF-A0A962CK77-F1
#
_entry.id   AF-A0A962CK77-F1
#
_cell.length_a   1.000
_cell.length_b   1.000
_cell.length_c   1.000
_cell.angle_alpha   90.00
_cell.angle_beta   90.00
_cell.angle_gamma   90.00
#
_symmetry.space_group_name_H-M   'P 1'
#
loop_
_entity.id
_entity.type
_entity.pdbx_description
1 polymer ?
#
loop_
_entity_poly.entity_id
_entity_poly.type
_entity_poly.pdbx_seq_one_letter_code
_entity_poly.pdbx_strand_id
1 'polypeptide(L)'
;VACGLAFEDDYDAEIKGDNLVWVPFSPYRLMKAPIGGSYRDITSSVIAGSVRSRGCGGTFSEFVMVVDQAQNYASEVAAAYADLGAKIADAAVGPTASATLGSDRSLSQAAYEAGNFSDAITRLDDLVAHCGTLGGPALPNRWRSARDLLNLEGEIVARSNHLKFLLDRLNGNP
;
A
#
# COMPACT_ATOMS: atom_id res chain seq x y z
N VAL A 1 -15.86 3.28 -27.20
CA VAL A 1 -15.70 2.24 -26.17
C VAL A 1 -14.47 1.44 -26.54
N ALA A 2 -13.32 1.67 -25.89
CA ALA A 2 -12.13 0.85 -26.14
C ALA A 2 -12.20 -0.36 -25.20
N CYS A 3 -12.24 -1.57 -25.77
CA CYS A 3 -12.26 -2.84 -25.02
C CYS A 3 -10.89 -3.04 -24.34
N GLY A 4 -10.86 -2.95 -23.01
CA GLY A 4 -9.68 -3.19 -22.19
C GLY A 4 -10.04 -3.24 -20.71
N LEU A 5 -9.21 -3.90 -19.89
CA LEU A 5 -9.41 -3.96 -18.45
C LEU A 5 -9.33 -2.54 -17.87
N ALA A 6 -10.30 -2.16 -17.06
CA ALA A 6 -10.34 -0.90 -16.35
C ALA A 6 -10.97 -1.11 -14.98
N PHE A 7 -10.53 -0.33 -13.99
CA PHE A 7 -11.14 -0.28 -12.68
C PHE A 7 -11.05 1.14 -12.11
N GLU A 8 -11.92 1.40 -11.15
CA GLU A 8 -11.92 2.60 -10.31
C GLU A 8 -11.54 2.17 -8.89
N ASP A 9 -11.03 3.11 -8.11
CA ASP A 9 -10.50 2.91 -6.76
C ASP A 9 -9.38 1.86 -6.73
N ASP A 10 -9.25 1.01 -5.72
CA ASP A 10 -8.24 -0.05 -5.68
C ASP A 10 -8.76 -1.44 -6.09
N TYR A 11 -7.83 -2.35 -6.38
CA TYR A 11 -8.12 -3.78 -6.49
C TYR A 11 -7.49 -4.53 -5.32
N ASP A 12 -8.14 -5.61 -4.88
CA ASP A 12 -7.56 -6.59 -3.95
C ASP A 12 -7.03 -7.82 -4.69
N ALA A 13 -5.82 -8.26 -4.33
CA ALA A 13 -5.25 -9.52 -4.79
C ALA A 13 -4.89 -10.42 -3.60
N GLU A 14 -5.28 -11.69 -3.68
CA GLU A 14 -4.94 -12.75 -2.71
C GLU A 14 -4.22 -13.90 -3.44
N ILE A 15 -3.05 -14.31 -2.94
CA ILE A 15 -2.36 -15.53 -3.40
C ILE A 15 -2.43 -16.58 -2.30
N LYS A 16 -2.99 -17.75 -2.63
CA LYS A 16 -3.13 -18.90 -1.74
C LYS A 16 -2.03 -19.95 -2.01
N GLY A 17 -1.19 -20.24 -1.01
CA GLY A 17 -0.17 -21.29 -1.07
C GLY A 17 -0.48 -22.47 -0.16
N ASP A 18 -0.85 -23.63 -0.71
CA ASP A 18 -1.28 -24.80 0.08
C ASP A 18 -0.10 -25.56 0.74
N ASN A 19 1.11 -25.41 0.20
CA ASN A 19 2.33 -26.07 0.70
C ASN A 19 3.25 -25.13 1.49
N LEU A 20 2.76 -23.94 1.87
CA LEU A 20 3.50 -23.00 2.70
C LEU A 20 3.04 -23.14 4.15
N VAL A 21 3.98 -23.24 5.09
CA VAL A 21 3.67 -23.35 6.51
C VAL A 21 3.56 -21.95 7.10
N TRP A 22 2.39 -21.60 7.61
CA TRP A 22 2.21 -20.38 8.38
C TRP A 22 2.74 -20.56 9.80
N VAL A 23 3.57 -19.63 10.23
CA VAL A 23 3.96 -19.40 11.63
C VAL A 23 3.78 -17.91 11.97
N PRO A 24 3.61 -17.53 13.25
CA PRO A 24 3.65 -16.11 13.64
C PRO A 24 4.92 -15.45 13.10
N PHE A 25 4.79 -14.24 12.53
CA PHE A 25 5.91 -13.53 11.86
C PHE A 25 6.46 -14.22 10.62
N SER A 26 5.59 -14.91 9.89
CA SER A 26 5.96 -15.52 8.63
C SER A 26 6.57 -14.51 7.64
N PRO A 27 7.65 -14.88 6.94
CA PRO A 27 8.42 -13.98 6.07
C PRO A 27 7.80 -13.76 4.68
N TYR A 28 6.53 -14.09 4.49
CA TYR A 28 5.89 -14.07 3.17
C TYR A 28 5.49 -12.65 2.78
N ARG A 29 5.80 -12.27 1.54
CA ARG A 29 5.41 -10.97 0.97
C ARG A 29 4.72 -11.15 -0.38
N LEU A 30 3.74 -10.30 -0.66
CA LEU A 30 3.16 -10.11 -2.00
C LEU A 30 3.81 -8.89 -2.64
N MET A 31 4.57 -9.12 -3.70
CA MET A 31 5.28 -8.09 -4.44
C MET A 31 4.60 -7.82 -5.78
N LYS A 32 4.67 -6.57 -6.24
CA LYS A 32 4.13 -6.11 -7.52
C LYS A 32 5.10 -5.18 -8.23
N ALA A 33 5.14 -5.23 -9.56
CA ALA A 33 5.86 -4.25 -10.38
C ALA A 33 4.94 -3.60 -11.44
N PRO A 34 5.19 -2.35 -11.85
CA PRO A 34 4.75 -1.88 -13.16
C PRO A 34 5.60 -2.56 -14.25
N ILE A 35 5.08 -2.64 -15.48
CA ILE A 35 5.77 -3.32 -16.59
C ILE A 35 7.13 -2.66 -16.85
N GLY A 36 8.19 -3.47 -16.73
CA GLY A 36 9.58 -3.03 -16.90
C GLY A 36 10.13 -2.19 -15.73
N GLY A 37 9.39 -2.06 -14.63
CA GLY A 37 9.85 -1.37 -13.42
C GLY A 37 10.25 -2.33 -12.30
N SER A 38 10.67 -1.75 -11.17
CA SER A 38 11.07 -2.51 -10.00
C SER A 38 9.86 -3.06 -9.23
N TYR A 39 10.04 -4.22 -8.62
CA TYR A 39 9.08 -4.76 -7.66
C TYR A 39 9.05 -3.90 -6.39
N ARG A 40 7.84 -3.70 -5.88
CA ARG A 40 7.55 -3.12 -4.58
C ARG A 40 6.66 -4.07 -3.78
N ASP A 41 6.76 -4.00 -2.47
CA ASP A 41 5.89 -4.75 -1.58
C ASP A 41 4.51 -4.10 -1.52
N ILE A 42 3.47 -4.91 -1.66
CA ILE A 42 2.06 -4.50 -1.51
C ILE A 42 1.36 -5.29 -0.42
N THR A 43 2.10 -6.03 0.42
CA THR A 43 1.56 -6.89 1.46
C THR A 43 0.74 -6.08 2.46
N SER A 44 -0.55 -6.38 2.54
CA SER A 44 -1.49 -5.83 3.53
C SER A 44 -1.75 -6.80 4.68
N SER A 45 -1.66 -8.12 4.44
CA SER A 45 -1.76 -9.14 5.49
C SER A 45 -1.15 -10.49 5.08
N VAL A 46 -0.77 -11.29 6.09
CA VAL A 46 -0.32 -12.69 5.95
C VAL A 46 -1.05 -13.53 7.01
N ILE A 47 -2.04 -14.33 6.60
CA ILE A 47 -2.91 -15.05 7.55
C ILE A 47 -2.80 -16.58 7.47
N ALA A 48 -3.25 -17.26 8.52
CA ALA A 48 -3.34 -18.72 8.61
C ALA A 48 -4.49 -19.30 7.76
N GLY A 49 -4.34 -20.55 7.31
CA GLY A 49 -5.34 -21.27 6.51
C GLY A 49 -4.98 -21.40 5.03
N SER A 50 -3.83 -22.06 4.78
CA SER A 50 -2.97 -21.89 3.60
C SER A 50 -2.40 -20.47 3.58
N VAL A 51 -1.09 -20.28 3.36
CA VAL A 51 -0.52 -18.93 3.44
C VAL A 51 -1.20 -18.06 2.39
N ARG A 52 -1.91 -17.04 2.87
CA ARG A 52 -2.58 -16.04 2.04
C ARG A 52 -1.84 -14.73 2.21
N SER A 53 -1.11 -14.32 1.17
CA SER A 53 -0.62 -12.95 1.09
C SER A 53 -1.65 -12.11 0.34
N ARG A 54 -2.00 -10.97 0.92
CA ARG A 54 -2.92 -10.00 0.32
C ARG A 54 -2.22 -8.70 0.02
N GLY A 55 -2.73 -7.97 -0.96
CA GLY A 55 -2.28 -6.62 -1.25
C GLY A 55 -3.19 -5.94 -2.25
N CYS A 56 -3.11 -4.61 -2.29
CA CYS A 56 -3.87 -3.80 -3.23
C CYS A 56 -2.97 -2.88 -4.06
N GLY A 57 -3.56 -2.16 -5.01
CA GLY A 57 -2.84 -1.22 -5.87
C GLY A 57 -3.74 -0.43 -6.81
N GLY A 58 -3.22 0.67 -7.35
CA GLY A 58 -3.92 1.46 -8.38
C GLY A 58 -3.56 1.05 -9.81
N THR A 59 -2.62 0.12 -10.01
CA THR A 59 -2.23 -0.38 -11.34
C THR A 59 -2.26 -1.90 -11.40
N PHE A 60 -2.56 -2.49 -12.55
CA PHE A 60 -2.63 -3.95 -12.69
C PHE A 60 -1.52 -4.49 -13.60
N SER A 61 -0.56 -5.21 -13.01
CA SER A 61 0.46 -6.03 -13.71
C SER A 61 1.41 -6.68 -12.70
N GLU A 62 1.95 -7.86 -13.08
CA GLU A 62 3.07 -8.64 -12.50
C GLU A 62 3.07 -8.80 -10.98
N PHE A 63 2.79 -10.02 -10.52
CA PHE A 63 2.75 -10.38 -9.11
C PHE A 63 3.72 -11.53 -8.83
N VAL A 64 4.47 -11.43 -7.73
CA VAL A 64 5.29 -12.53 -7.21
C VAL A 64 5.17 -12.61 -5.70
N MET A 65 5.12 -13.83 -5.18
CA MET A 65 5.19 -14.09 -3.75
C MET A 65 6.59 -14.55 -3.40
N VAL A 66 7.19 -13.92 -2.39
CA VAL A 66 8.58 -14.20 -1.98
C VAL A 66 8.66 -14.57 -0.51
N VAL A 67 9.75 -15.24 -0.16
CA VAL A 67 10.20 -15.45 1.23
C VAL A 67 11.31 -14.44 1.47
N ASP A 68 11.04 -13.43 2.28
CA ASP A 68 12.03 -12.41 2.63
C ASP A 68 12.78 -12.78 3.92
N GLN A 69 14.04 -13.17 3.79
CA GLN A 69 14.90 -13.50 4.92
C GLN A 69 15.69 -12.31 5.47
N ALA A 70 15.62 -11.15 4.83
CA ALA A 70 16.40 -9.96 5.17
C ALA A 70 15.57 -8.86 5.86
N GLN A 71 14.41 -9.24 6.42
CA GLN A 71 13.44 -8.31 7.00
C GLN A 71 14.05 -7.40 8.08
N ASN A 72 13.82 -6.11 7.92
CA ASN A 72 14.16 -5.08 8.89
C ASN A 72 13.06 -4.01 8.87
N TYR A 73 12.01 -4.29 9.64
CA TYR A 73 10.80 -3.47 9.73
C TYR A 73 11.08 -2.00 10.05
N ALA A 74 12.08 -1.69 10.89
CA ALA A 74 12.40 -0.29 11.21
C ALA A 74 12.92 0.47 9.98
N SER A 75 13.80 -0.15 9.19
CA SER A 75 14.29 0.44 7.94
C SER A 75 13.24 0.46 6.84
N GLU A 76 12.40 -0.58 6.76
CA GLU A 76 11.30 -0.69 5.81
C GLU A 76 10.25 0.40 6.06
N VAL A 77 9.89 0.69 7.32
CA VAL A 77 8.95 1.77 7.67
C VAL A 77 9.48 3.13 7.23
N ALA A 78 10.77 3.43 7.46
CA ALA A 78 11.36 4.69 7.01
C ALA A 78 11.30 4.85 5.49
N ALA A 79 11.61 3.79 4.75
CA ALA A 79 11.51 3.77 3.29
C ALA A 79 10.05 3.91 2.81
N ALA A 80 9.12 3.21 3.45
CA ALA A 80 7.70 3.22 3.10
C ALA A 80 7.05 4.59 3.36
N TYR A 81 7.41 5.29 4.45
CA TYR A 81 7.00 6.69 4.64
C TYR A 81 7.51 7.58 3.51
N ALA A 82 8.81 7.50 3.18
CA ALA A 82 9.40 8.30 2.11
C ALA A 82 8.69 8.07 0.77
N ASP A 83 8.44 6.80 0.42
CA ASP A 83 7.73 6.39 -0.78
C ASP A 83 6.26 6.87 -0.80
N LEU A 84 5.55 6.78 0.33
CA LEU A 84 4.18 7.27 0.47
C LEU A 84 4.07 8.76 0.14
N GLY A 85 4.89 9.63 0.73
CA GLY A 85 4.76 11.05 0.34
C GLY A 85 5.45 11.46 -0.94
N ALA A 86 6.38 10.66 -1.48
CA ALA A 86 6.76 10.85 -2.88
C ALA A 86 5.54 10.66 -3.80
N LYS A 87 4.65 9.70 -3.47
CA LYS A 87 3.40 9.50 -4.20
C LYS A 87 2.35 10.61 -3.93
N ILE A 88 2.21 11.08 -2.69
CA ILE A 88 1.31 12.21 -2.35
C ILE A 88 1.76 13.53 -3.01
N ALA A 89 3.06 13.68 -3.26
CA ALA A 89 3.65 14.84 -3.94
C ALA A 89 3.65 14.74 -5.48
N ASP A 90 3.04 13.68 -6.06
CA ASP A 90 2.91 13.56 -7.51
C ASP A 90 2.12 14.75 -8.07
N ALA A 91 2.59 15.35 -9.17
CA ALA A 91 2.03 16.58 -9.72
C ALA A 91 0.58 16.44 -10.21
N ALA A 92 0.11 15.21 -10.43
CA ALA A 92 -1.27 14.93 -10.76
C ALA A 92 -2.20 14.80 -9.53
N VAL A 93 -1.65 14.83 -8.31
CA VAL A 93 -2.44 15.01 -7.08
C VAL A 93 -2.82 16.48 -6.94
N GLY A 94 -4.11 16.77 -6.83
CA GLY A 94 -4.62 18.12 -6.64
C GLY A 94 -4.13 18.73 -5.32
N PRO A 95 -3.98 20.06 -5.24
CA PRO A 95 -3.36 20.72 -4.10
C PRO A 95 -4.08 20.47 -2.77
N THR A 96 -5.42 20.41 -2.79
CA THR A 96 -6.21 20.06 -1.60
C THR A 96 -5.93 18.64 -1.13
N ALA A 97 -5.88 17.66 -2.05
CA ALA A 97 -5.59 16.29 -1.71
C ALA A 97 -4.15 16.14 -1.19
N SER A 98 -3.18 16.78 -1.85
CA SER A 98 -1.78 16.74 -1.41
C SER A 98 -1.61 17.32 -0.01
N ALA A 99 -2.28 18.45 0.30
CA ALA A 99 -2.22 19.06 1.63
C ALA A 99 -2.86 18.19 2.72
N THR A 100 -4.07 17.67 2.49
CA THR A 100 -4.78 16.82 3.46
C THR A 100 -4.01 15.54 3.73
N LEU A 101 -3.70 14.77 2.68
CA LEU A 101 -3.01 13.48 2.81
C LEU A 101 -1.58 13.66 3.33
N GLY A 102 -0.91 14.77 2.99
CA GLY A 102 0.39 15.13 3.52
C GLY A 102 0.35 15.36 5.03
N SER A 103 -0.69 16.03 5.52
CA SER A 103 -0.91 16.24 6.95
C SER A 103 -1.14 14.91 7.69
N ASP A 104 -2.00 14.04 7.17
CA ASP A 104 -2.27 12.73 7.78
C ASP A 104 -1.00 11.87 7.84
N ARG A 105 -0.23 11.84 6.75
CA ARG A 105 1.08 11.16 6.70
C ARG A 105 2.03 11.71 7.77
N SER A 106 2.14 13.02 7.91
CA SER A 106 3.02 13.65 8.90
C SER A 106 2.60 13.33 10.33
N LEU A 107 1.30 13.30 10.63
CA LEU A 107 0.79 12.91 11.95
C LEU A 107 1.08 11.43 12.24
N SER A 108 0.86 10.54 11.26
CA SER A 108 1.24 9.13 11.36
C SER A 108 2.73 8.96 11.64
N GLN A 109 3.58 9.68 10.90
CA GLN A 109 5.02 9.59 11.05
C GLN A 109 5.48 10.08 12.43
N ALA A 110 4.91 11.18 12.94
CA ALA A 110 5.20 11.69 14.27
C ALA A 110 4.79 10.69 15.38
N ALA A 111 3.64 10.02 15.24
CA ALA A 111 3.21 8.98 16.17
C ALA A 111 4.16 7.77 16.16
N TYR A 112 4.61 7.35 14.97
CA TYR A 112 5.64 6.31 14.82
C TYR A 112 6.96 6.69 15.49
N GLU A 113 7.45 7.91 15.27
CA GLU A 113 8.68 8.43 15.88
C GLU A 113 8.59 8.53 17.42
N ALA A 114 7.38 8.71 17.96
CA ALA A 114 7.08 8.64 19.39
C ALA A 114 6.94 7.20 19.94
N GLY A 115 7.05 6.18 19.09
CA GLY A 115 6.87 4.76 19.45
C GLY A 115 5.40 4.34 19.64
N ASN A 116 4.44 5.18 19.23
CA ASN A 116 3.01 4.88 19.33
C ASN A 116 2.49 4.30 18.00
N PHE A 117 2.77 3.01 17.77
CA PHE A 117 2.40 2.33 16.53
C PHE A 117 0.89 2.26 16.30
N SER A 118 0.09 2.12 17.36
CA SER A 118 -1.37 2.07 17.25
C SER A 118 -1.97 3.41 16.80
N ASP A 119 -1.47 4.54 17.30
CA ASP A 119 -1.89 5.87 16.82
C ASP A 119 -1.40 6.10 15.39
N ALA A 120 -0.16 5.71 15.06
CA ALA A 120 0.34 5.80 13.69
C ALA A 120 -0.56 5.05 12.69
N ILE A 121 -0.99 3.82 13.03
CA ILE A 121 -1.94 3.04 12.22
C ILE A 121 -3.28 3.77 12.09
N THR A 122 -3.80 4.33 13.19
CA THR A 122 -5.06 5.11 13.18
C THR A 122 -4.98 6.31 12.23
N ARG A 123 -3.84 7.00 12.18
CA ARG A 123 -3.62 8.11 11.23
C ARG A 123 -3.55 7.66 9.78
N LEU A 124 -3.08 6.44 9.52
CA LEU A 124 -3.12 5.86 8.17
C LEU A 124 -4.54 5.43 7.79
N ASP A 125 -5.39 5.05 8.74
CA ASP A 125 -6.82 4.83 8.50
C ASP A 125 -7.52 6.15 8.13
N ASP A 126 -7.23 7.25 8.83
CA ASP A 126 -7.71 8.59 8.47
C ASP A 126 -7.28 8.97 7.03
N LEU A 127 -6.01 8.71 6.68
CA LEU A 127 -5.47 8.96 5.34
C LEU A 127 -6.22 8.16 4.26
N VAL A 128 -6.45 6.86 4.50
CA VAL A 128 -7.20 5.99 3.57
C VAL A 128 -8.64 6.46 3.43
N ALA A 129 -9.30 6.86 4.52
CA ALA A 129 -10.65 7.42 4.45
C ALA A 129 -10.67 8.72 3.63
N HIS A 130 -9.69 9.61 3.82
CA HIS A 130 -9.57 10.82 3.02
C HIS A 130 -9.31 10.53 1.54
N CYS A 131 -8.53 9.51 1.19
CA CYS A 131 -8.37 9.07 -0.20
C CYS A 131 -9.72 8.78 -0.87
N GLY A 132 -10.58 8.01 -0.20
CA GLY A 132 -11.92 7.69 -0.71
C GLY A 132 -12.82 8.93 -0.85
N THR A 133 -12.69 9.93 0.02
CA THR A 133 -13.45 11.19 -0.11
C THR A 133 -12.93 12.14 -1.18
N LEU A 134 -11.65 12.07 -1.51
CA LEU A 134 -10.95 12.97 -2.43
C LEU A 134 -10.82 12.38 -3.85
N GLY A 135 -11.18 11.10 -4.02
CA GLY A 135 -11.14 10.36 -5.28
C GLY A 135 -11.88 11.07 -6.42
N GLY A 136 -11.31 11.00 -7.62
CA GLY A 136 -11.84 11.62 -8.82
C GLY A 136 -10.97 12.77 -9.33
N PRO A 137 -11.50 14.00 -9.53
CA PRO A 137 -10.72 15.10 -10.13
C PRO A 137 -9.53 15.58 -9.30
N ALA A 138 -9.64 15.55 -7.96
CA ALA A 138 -8.58 16.00 -7.06
C ALA A 138 -7.54 14.90 -6.80
N LEU A 139 -7.94 13.64 -6.88
CA LEU A 139 -7.08 12.49 -6.72
C LEU A 139 -7.49 11.45 -7.77
N PRO A 140 -6.78 11.37 -8.92
CA PRO A 140 -7.10 10.44 -9.98
C PRO A 140 -7.25 9.01 -9.43
N ASN A 141 -8.41 8.40 -9.64
CA ASN A 141 -8.79 7.12 -9.03
C ASN A 141 -9.16 6.05 -10.07
N ARG A 142 -8.76 6.23 -11.34
CA ARG A 142 -9.16 5.32 -12.41
C ARG A 142 -7.97 4.81 -13.19
N TRP A 143 -7.92 3.50 -13.35
CA TRP A 143 -6.91 2.85 -14.17
C TRP A 143 -7.52 2.20 -15.41
N ARG A 144 -6.74 2.14 -16.48
CA ARG A 144 -7.08 1.41 -17.70
C ARG A 144 -5.86 0.74 -18.29
N SER A 145 -6.04 -0.45 -18.85
CA SER A 145 -4.97 -1.22 -19.51
C SER A 145 -4.36 -0.51 -20.73
N ALA A 146 -5.06 0.47 -21.29
CA ALA A 146 -4.55 1.37 -22.33
C ALA A 146 -3.45 2.32 -21.82
N ARG A 147 -3.28 2.42 -20.49
CA ARG A 147 -2.27 3.25 -19.80
C ARG A 147 -2.40 4.74 -20.07
N ASP A 148 -3.62 5.18 -20.31
CA ASP A 148 -3.99 6.57 -20.55
C ASP A 148 -4.52 7.27 -19.29
N LEU A 149 -4.79 6.51 -18.22
CA LEU A 149 -5.28 7.03 -16.94
C LEU A 149 -4.39 6.56 -15.78
N LEU A 150 -4.17 7.48 -14.84
CA LEU A 150 -3.49 7.23 -13.58
C LEU A 150 -4.51 7.02 -12.48
N ASN A 151 -4.19 6.09 -11.58
CA ASN A 151 -4.95 5.82 -10.38
C ASN A 151 -4.02 6.01 -9.18
N LEU A 152 -3.85 7.28 -8.80
CA LEU A 152 -3.03 7.68 -7.68
C LEU A 152 -3.72 7.38 -6.35
N GLU A 153 -5.05 7.41 -6.31
CA GLU A 153 -5.86 7.03 -5.15
C GLU A 153 -5.52 5.59 -4.70
N GLY A 154 -5.70 4.59 -5.56
CA GLY A 154 -5.40 3.20 -5.23
C GLY A 154 -3.90 2.93 -4.99
N GLU A 155 -3.00 3.73 -5.57
CA GLU A 155 -1.55 3.63 -5.30
C GLU A 155 -1.19 4.17 -3.91
N ILE A 156 -1.85 5.24 -3.45
CA ILE A 156 -1.68 5.80 -2.10
C ILE A 156 -2.29 4.86 -1.07
N VAL A 157 -3.50 4.35 -1.30
CA VAL A 157 -4.17 3.37 -0.41
C VAL A 157 -3.29 2.13 -0.23
N ALA A 158 -2.74 1.57 -1.30
CA ALA A 158 -1.85 0.42 -1.23
C ALA A 158 -0.59 0.68 -0.38
N ARG A 159 0.00 1.86 -0.51
CA ARG A 159 1.17 2.28 0.28
C ARG A 159 0.84 2.43 1.76
N SER A 160 -0.31 3.03 2.07
CA SER A 160 -0.79 3.19 3.43
C SER A 160 -1.07 1.83 4.08
N ASN A 161 -1.71 0.91 3.37
CA ASN A 161 -1.97 -0.44 3.86
C ASN A 161 -0.69 -1.26 4.08
N HIS A 162 0.29 -1.14 3.19
CA HIS A 162 1.61 -1.75 3.41
C HIS A 162 2.32 -1.15 4.63
N LEU A 163 2.26 0.16 4.80
CA LEU A 163 2.86 0.82 5.95
C LEU A 163 2.18 0.41 7.27
N LYS A 164 0.84 0.28 7.28
CA LYS A 164 0.09 -0.28 8.42
C LYS A 164 0.57 -1.69 8.76
N PHE A 165 0.75 -2.55 7.76
CA PHE A 165 1.29 -3.89 7.95
C PHE A 165 2.67 -3.86 8.62
N LEU A 166 3.59 -3.00 8.17
CA LEU A 166 4.91 -2.87 8.78
C LEU A 166 4.85 -2.34 10.22
N LEU A 167 3.96 -1.38 10.49
CA LEU A 167 3.76 -0.83 11.84
C LEU A 167 3.16 -1.87 12.79
N ASP A 168 2.22 -2.69 12.33
CA ASP A 168 1.67 -3.80 13.12
C ASP A 168 2.75 -4.82 13.49
N ARG A 169 3.68 -5.11 12.56
CA ARG A 169 4.83 -5.98 12.83
C ARG A 169 5.73 -5.42 13.93
N LEU A 170 6.00 -4.12 13.90
CA LEU A 170 6.75 -3.44 14.97
C LEU A 170 5.96 -3.39 16.29
N ASN A 171 4.64 -3.34 16.23
CA ASN A 171 3.75 -3.43 17.39
C ASN A 171 3.66 -4.84 17.99
N GLY A 172 4.36 -5.82 17.41
CA GLY A 172 4.35 -7.22 17.86
C GLY A 172 3.16 -8.03 17.36
N ASN A 173 2.43 -7.55 16.35
CA ASN A 173 1.32 -8.25 15.74
C ASN A 173 1.80 -9.16 14.58
N PRO A 174 1.27 -10.40 14.47
CA PRO A 174 1.68 -11.39 13.49
C PRO A 174 1.05 -11.23 12.09
#